data_AF-T2M4A2-F1
#
_entry.id   AF-T2M4A2-F1
#
_cell.length_a   1.000
_cell.length_b   1.000
_cell.length_c   1.000
_cell.angle_alpha   90.00
_cell.angle_beta   90.00
_cell.angle_gamma   90.00
#
_symmetry.space_group_name_H-M   'P 1'
#
loop_
_entity.id
_entity.type
_entity.pdbx_description
1 polymer ?
#
loop_
_entity_poly.entity_id
_entity_poly.type
_entity_poly.pdbx_seq_one_letter_code
_entity_poly.pdbx_strand_id
1 'polypeptide(L)'
;MASNKENMCSKLDSKQKYDDPKVRRQIRAEYRNLAFELNENAEESSNTDSTNLQEYIEKVEGLFTKVRHPREAVHDSSLLVTLTKKGRQQAQQLKTDLVSFDNHTFIEKIISFVSGRNISDILGEDNDVCDLSNAAWKQLGNECRPLFKKTPRFDFLLGPLVLKVIAKERIQRTANREKLPQGDALKLKIIDSVDEKEEATTKEVERVYKILKKSTNNG
;
A
#
# COMPACT_ATOMS: atom_id res chain seq x y z
N MET A 1 39.44 16.84 -35.66
CA MET A 1 38.29 16.15 -36.31
C MET A 1 38.45 14.63 -36.47
N ALA A 2 39.65 14.04 -36.32
CA ALA A 2 39.86 12.58 -36.45
C ALA A 2 39.26 11.76 -35.28
N SER A 3 39.37 12.25 -34.04
CA SER A 3 38.88 11.54 -32.83
C SER A 3 37.36 11.29 -32.78
N ASN A 4 36.56 12.05 -33.53
CA ASN A 4 35.10 11.87 -33.55
C ASN A 4 34.63 10.77 -34.51
N LYS A 5 35.45 10.39 -35.50
CA LYS A 5 35.14 9.30 -36.45
C LYS A 5 35.46 7.92 -35.86
N GLU A 6 36.55 7.79 -35.10
CA GLU A 6 36.92 6.55 -34.40
C GLU A 6 35.88 6.14 -33.35
N ASN A 7 35.35 7.11 -32.60
CA ASN A 7 34.30 6.89 -31.59
C ASN A 7 32.92 6.55 -32.19
N MET A 8 32.66 6.91 -33.45
CA MET A 8 31.42 6.54 -34.16
C MET A 8 31.51 5.13 -34.73
N CYS A 9 32.68 4.74 -35.25
CA CYS A 9 32.91 3.40 -35.80
C CYS A 9 32.84 2.32 -34.70
N SER A 10 33.42 2.56 -33.53
CA SER A 10 33.35 1.64 -32.38
C SER A 10 31.94 1.50 -31.79
N LYS A 11 31.15 2.57 -31.79
CA LYS A 11 29.74 2.55 -31.35
C LYS A 11 28.85 1.78 -32.33
N LEU A 12 29.09 1.87 -33.64
CA LEU A 12 28.38 1.09 -34.66
C LEU A 12 28.66 -0.40 -34.53
N ASP A 13 29.92 -0.79 -34.32
CA ASP A 13 30.34 -2.19 -34.12
C ASP A 13 29.72 -2.81 -32.86
N SER A 14 29.65 -2.01 -31.77
CA SER A 14 28.97 -2.45 -30.55
C SER A 14 27.46 -2.60 -30.73
N LYS A 15 26.81 -1.77 -31.57
CA LYS A 15 25.38 -1.87 -31.85
C LYS A 15 25.05 -3.15 -32.62
N GLN A 16 25.84 -3.47 -33.64
CA GLN A 16 25.66 -4.69 -34.44
C GLN A 16 25.87 -5.98 -33.64
N LYS A 17 26.81 -5.99 -32.69
CA LYS A 17 27.08 -7.16 -31.84
C LYS A 17 25.87 -7.61 -31.00
N TYR A 18 25.06 -6.67 -30.50
CA TYR A 18 23.90 -6.98 -29.66
C TYR A 18 22.58 -7.13 -30.43
N ASP A 19 22.58 -6.82 -31.73
CA ASP A 19 21.43 -7.07 -32.62
C ASP A 19 21.36 -8.54 -33.11
N ASP A 20 22.42 -9.34 -32.87
CA ASP A 20 22.42 -10.78 -33.19
C ASP A 20 21.27 -11.49 -32.44
N PRO A 21 20.37 -12.21 -33.14
CA PRO A 21 19.34 -13.04 -32.51
C PRO A 21 19.85 -13.99 -31.41
N LYS A 22 21.07 -14.51 -31.51
CA LYS A 22 21.64 -15.39 -30.47
C LYS A 22 21.92 -14.65 -29.17
N VAL A 23 22.54 -13.47 -29.26
CA VAL A 23 22.85 -12.61 -28.10
C VAL A 23 21.56 -12.15 -27.43
N ARG A 24 20.55 -11.75 -28.21
CA ARG A 24 19.22 -11.39 -27.71
C ARG A 24 18.54 -12.54 -26.95
N ARG A 25 18.68 -13.77 -27.44
CA ARG A 25 18.16 -14.96 -26.76
C ARG A 25 18.89 -15.23 -25.44
N GLN A 26 20.21 -15.03 -25.41
CA GLN A 26 21.02 -15.16 -24.20
C GLN A 26 20.63 -14.11 -23.17
N ILE A 27 20.50 -12.84 -23.55
CA ILE A 27 20.04 -11.76 -22.63
C ILE A 27 18.70 -12.12 -22.00
N ARG A 28 17.74 -12.63 -22.78
CA ARG A 28 16.43 -13.08 -22.23
C ARG A 28 16.53 -14.34 -21.36
N ALA A 29 17.53 -15.18 -21.57
CA ALA A 29 17.78 -16.32 -20.70
C ALA A 29 18.39 -15.83 -19.37
N GLU A 30 19.36 -14.92 -19.43
CA GLU A 30 19.96 -14.29 -18.25
C GLU A 30 18.92 -13.57 -17.39
N TYR A 31 18.03 -12.76 -17.97
CA TYR A 31 16.92 -12.13 -17.21
C TYR A 31 16.00 -13.16 -16.55
N ARG A 32 15.71 -14.29 -17.23
CA ARG A 32 14.85 -15.34 -16.67
C ARG A 32 15.55 -16.11 -15.55
N ASN A 33 16.86 -16.34 -15.67
CA ASN A 33 17.65 -16.96 -14.62
C ASN A 33 17.73 -16.06 -13.39
N LEU A 34 18.02 -14.76 -13.58
CA LEU A 34 18.01 -13.79 -12.46
C LEU A 34 16.63 -13.69 -11.79
N ALA A 35 15.55 -13.73 -12.59
CA ALA A 35 14.20 -13.76 -12.03
C ALA A 35 13.90 -15.06 -11.26
N PHE A 36 14.48 -16.19 -11.67
CA PHE A 36 14.36 -17.46 -10.96
C PHE A 36 15.15 -17.41 -9.64
N GLU A 37 16.43 -17.03 -9.68
CA GLU A 37 17.32 -16.88 -8.51
C GLU A 37 16.71 -15.94 -7.46
N LEU A 38 16.18 -14.78 -7.89
CA LEU A 38 15.54 -13.80 -7.00
C LEU A 38 14.27 -14.34 -6.32
N ASN A 39 13.56 -15.27 -6.98
CA ASN A 39 12.38 -15.90 -6.42
C ASN A 39 12.71 -17.13 -5.56
N GLU A 40 13.76 -17.89 -5.90
CA GLU A 40 14.22 -19.04 -5.11
C GLU A 40 14.86 -18.60 -3.80
N ASN A 41 15.68 -17.54 -3.83
CA ASN A 41 16.28 -16.94 -2.63
C ASN A 41 15.27 -16.14 -1.79
N ALA A 42 13.96 -16.26 -2.07
CA ALA A 42 12.90 -15.59 -1.32
C ALA A 42 12.92 -15.96 0.17
N GLU A 43 13.30 -17.18 0.51
CA GLU A 43 13.38 -17.64 1.90
C GLU A 43 14.55 -16.99 2.66
N GLU A 44 15.71 -16.77 2.01
CA GLU A 44 16.86 -16.08 2.61
C GLU A 44 16.68 -14.55 2.68
N SER A 45 15.86 -13.96 1.81
CA SER A 45 15.55 -12.52 1.82
C SER A 45 14.67 -12.06 3.01
N SER A 46 14.30 -13.00 3.89
CA SER A 46 13.72 -12.70 5.21
C SER A 46 14.76 -12.21 6.23
N ASN A 47 16.05 -12.39 5.93
CA ASN A 47 17.13 -11.82 6.74
C ASN A 47 17.34 -10.35 6.36
N THR A 48 16.96 -9.49 7.30
CA THR A 48 16.98 -8.02 7.22
C THR A 48 18.35 -7.44 6.83
N ASP A 49 19.45 -8.12 7.17
CA ASP A 49 20.84 -7.69 6.93
C ASP A 49 21.42 -8.13 5.58
N SER A 50 20.62 -8.75 4.71
CA SER A 50 21.14 -9.30 3.45
C SER A 50 21.51 -8.20 2.43
N THR A 51 22.80 -8.10 2.10
CA THR A 51 23.36 -7.30 0.99
C THR A 51 22.92 -7.82 -0.39
N ASN A 52 22.22 -8.95 -0.43
CA ASN A 52 21.86 -9.69 -1.63
C ASN A 52 21.03 -8.87 -2.63
N LEU A 53 20.07 -8.05 -2.16
CA LEU A 53 19.24 -7.24 -3.10
C LEU A 53 20.08 -6.22 -3.87
N GLN A 54 21.08 -5.61 -3.23
CA GLN A 54 21.98 -4.64 -3.86
C GLN A 54 22.72 -5.30 -5.05
N GLU A 55 23.25 -6.50 -4.85
CA GLU A 55 23.94 -7.27 -5.88
C GLU A 55 23.03 -7.59 -7.08
N TYR A 56 21.76 -7.92 -6.81
CA TYR A 56 20.77 -8.12 -7.87
C TYR A 56 20.53 -6.83 -8.66
N ILE A 57 20.49 -5.66 -8.02
CA ILE A 57 20.35 -4.37 -8.72
C ILE A 57 21.54 -4.15 -9.67
N GLU A 58 22.76 -4.38 -9.18
CA GLU A 58 23.99 -4.21 -9.98
C GLU A 58 24.04 -5.16 -11.18
N LYS A 59 23.64 -6.43 -10.98
CA LYS A 59 23.53 -7.41 -12.09
C LYS A 59 22.51 -6.97 -13.14
N VAL A 60 21.36 -6.44 -12.71
CA VAL A 60 20.31 -5.93 -13.62
C VAL A 60 20.81 -4.72 -14.39
N GLU A 61 21.44 -3.74 -13.73
CA GLU A 61 22.01 -2.55 -14.37
C GLU A 61 23.07 -2.94 -15.41
N GLY A 62 23.94 -3.91 -15.09
CA GLY A 62 24.90 -4.45 -16.03
C GLY A 62 24.25 -5.08 -17.27
N LEU A 63 23.12 -5.77 -17.09
CA LEU A 63 22.33 -6.35 -18.19
C LEU A 63 21.58 -5.30 -19.01
N PHE A 64 21.14 -4.22 -18.38
CA PHE A 64 20.43 -3.13 -19.03
C PHE A 64 21.27 -2.46 -20.12
N THR A 65 22.59 -2.33 -19.91
CA THR A 65 23.53 -1.83 -20.93
C THR A 65 23.51 -2.65 -22.23
N LYS A 66 23.05 -3.91 -22.18
CA LYS A 66 22.97 -4.82 -23.32
C LYS A 66 21.63 -4.71 -24.08
N VAL A 67 20.58 -4.15 -23.47
CA VAL A 67 19.22 -4.10 -24.03
C VAL A 67 19.10 -3.10 -25.18
N ARG A 68 18.65 -3.56 -26.35
CA ARG A 68 18.36 -2.69 -27.52
C ARG A 68 16.90 -2.76 -27.97
N HIS A 69 16.12 -3.72 -27.48
CA HIS A 69 14.81 -4.03 -28.05
C HIS A 69 13.70 -4.07 -27.02
N PRO A 70 12.45 -3.72 -27.42
CA PRO A 70 11.30 -3.71 -26.52
C PRO A 70 11.07 -5.04 -25.80
N ARG A 71 11.31 -6.17 -26.49
CA ARG A 71 11.06 -7.50 -25.91
C ARG A 71 11.98 -7.82 -24.72
N GLU A 72 13.23 -7.36 -24.75
CA GLU A 72 14.16 -7.50 -23.61
C GLU A 72 13.84 -6.46 -22.52
N ALA A 73 13.47 -5.24 -22.91
CA ALA A 73 13.03 -4.21 -21.96
C ALA A 73 11.78 -4.61 -21.15
N VAL A 74 10.90 -5.46 -21.72
CA VAL A 74 9.78 -6.05 -20.97
C VAL A 74 10.27 -6.98 -19.86
N HIS A 75 11.31 -7.79 -20.11
CA HIS A 75 11.88 -8.66 -19.07
C HIS A 75 12.60 -7.84 -18.00
N ASP A 76 13.34 -6.82 -18.41
CA ASP A 76 14.01 -5.87 -17.51
C ASP A 76 13.02 -5.17 -16.57
N SER A 77 12.02 -4.49 -17.12
CA SER A 77 10.96 -3.82 -16.34
C SER A 77 10.20 -4.79 -15.42
N SER A 78 9.91 -6.01 -15.88
CA SER A 78 9.27 -7.03 -15.06
C SER A 78 10.14 -7.47 -13.88
N LEU A 79 11.45 -7.59 -14.10
CA LEU A 79 12.41 -7.95 -13.06
C LEU A 79 12.56 -6.82 -12.04
N LEU A 80 12.69 -5.57 -12.50
CA LEU A 80 12.74 -4.39 -11.62
C LEU A 80 11.47 -4.24 -10.76
N VAL A 81 10.28 -4.53 -11.31
CA VAL A 81 9.04 -4.55 -10.51
C VAL A 81 9.08 -5.62 -9.42
N THR A 82 9.64 -6.79 -9.73
CA THR A 82 9.76 -7.87 -8.73
C THR A 82 10.79 -7.50 -7.65
N LEU A 83 11.93 -6.97 -8.07
CA LEU A 83 13.00 -6.48 -7.19
C LEU A 83 12.51 -5.36 -6.26
N THR A 84 11.76 -4.39 -6.78
CA THR A 84 11.18 -3.31 -5.96
C THR A 84 10.11 -3.81 -4.99
N LYS A 85 9.31 -4.81 -5.36
CA LYS A 85 8.40 -5.48 -4.42
C LYS A 85 9.16 -6.15 -3.28
N LYS A 86 10.27 -6.83 -3.57
CA LYS A 86 11.15 -7.43 -2.56
C LYS A 86 11.81 -6.37 -1.68
N GLY A 87 12.37 -5.32 -2.28
CA GLY A 87 12.93 -4.19 -1.53
C GLY A 87 11.89 -3.49 -0.66
N ARG A 88 10.63 -3.38 -1.11
CA ARG A 88 9.53 -2.89 -0.27
C ARG A 88 9.26 -3.81 0.91
N GLN A 89 9.24 -5.14 0.70
CA GLN A 89 9.05 -6.10 1.77
C GLN A 89 10.18 -6.02 2.79
N GLN A 90 11.43 -5.99 2.33
CA GLN A 90 12.59 -5.80 3.22
C GLN A 90 12.52 -4.45 3.93
N ALA A 91 12.15 -3.36 3.25
CA ALA A 91 11.95 -2.06 3.90
C ALA A 91 10.82 -2.05 4.93
N GLN A 92 9.76 -2.84 4.71
CA GLN A 92 8.69 -3.04 5.68
C GLN A 92 9.11 -3.89 6.87
N GLN A 93 10.09 -4.79 6.71
CA GLN A 93 10.72 -5.54 7.80
C GLN A 93 11.78 -4.71 8.54
N LEU A 94 12.54 -3.87 7.80
CA LEU A 94 13.50 -2.88 8.30
C LEU A 94 12.84 -1.72 9.02
N LYS A 95 11.54 -1.47 8.76
CA LYS A 95 10.69 -0.88 9.77
C LYS A 95 10.69 -1.87 10.94
N THR A 96 11.75 -1.76 11.74
CA THR A 96 11.66 -1.71 13.18
C THR A 96 10.43 -0.87 13.42
N ASP A 97 9.34 -1.59 13.60
CA ASP A 97 8.15 -1.06 14.16
C ASP A 97 8.68 -0.36 15.40
N LEU A 98 8.79 0.98 15.33
CA LEU A 98 9.41 1.73 16.41
C LEU A 98 8.67 1.43 17.72
N VAL A 99 7.45 0.86 17.63
CA VAL A 99 6.88 -0.05 18.61
C VAL A 99 5.96 -1.06 17.89
N SER A 100 6.42 -2.27 17.54
CA SER A 100 5.46 -3.38 17.58
C SER A 100 5.14 -3.49 19.05
N PHE A 101 3.93 -3.08 19.42
CA PHE A 101 3.57 -2.96 20.82
C PHE A 101 3.53 -4.36 21.41
N ASP A 102 4.65 -4.75 21.99
CA ASP A 102 4.73 -5.93 22.81
C ASP A 102 4.18 -5.57 24.18
N ASN A 103 2.99 -6.09 24.45
CA ASN A 103 2.29 -5.93 25.72
C ASN A 103 3.19 -6.33 26.88
N HIS A 104 3.98 -7.39 26.73
CA HIS A 104 4.83 -7.91 27.80
C HIS A 104 5.96 -6.94 28.11
N THR A 105 6.76 -6.55 27.12
CA THR A 105 7.83 -5.55 27.28
C THR A 105 7.29 -4.20 27.81
N PHE A 106 6.08 -3.80 27.41
CA PHE A 106 5.46 -2.58 27.90
C PHE A 106 5.09 -2.64 29.38
N ILE A 107 4.43 -3.72 29.80
CA ILE A 107 4.06 -3.95 31.21
C ILE A 107 5.31 -4.05 32.08
N GLU A 108 6.32 -4.78 31.62
CA GLU A 108 7.64 -4.87 32.24
C GLU A 108 8.25 -3.49 32.50
N LYS A 109 8.31 -2.63 31.48
CA LYS A 109 8.83 -1.27 31.61
C LYS A 109 8.02 -0.41 32.58
N ILE A 110 6.69 -0.56 32.62
CA ILE A 110 5.84 0.14 33.61
C ILE A 110 6.19 -0.31 35.02
N ILE A 111 6.30 -1.62 35.25
CA ILE A 111 6.63 -2.17 36.57
C ILE A 111 8.01 -1.65 37.01
N SER A 112 9.00 -1.67 36.12
CA SER A 112 10.32 -1.12 36.43
C SER A 112 10.28 0.39 36.74
N PHE A 113 9.55 1.17 35.95
CA PHE A 113 9.39 2.62 36.15
C PHE A 113 8.74 2.96 37.49
N VAL A 114 7.71 2.21 37.86
CA VAL A 114 6.89 2.47 39.05
C VAL A 114 7.54 1.92 40.33
N SER A 115 8.22 0.78 40.24
CA SER A 115 8.90 0.15 41.40
C SER A 115 10.33 0.66 41.61
N GLY A 116 10.93 1.34 40.63
CA GLY A 116 12.29 1.87 40.70
C GLY A 116 13.38 0.79 40.76
N ARG A 117 13.07 -0.46 40.38
CA ARG A 117 13.96 -1.62 40.39
C ARG A 117 14.00 -2.28 39.00
N ASN A 118 15.09 -2.99 38.72
CA ASN A 118 15.16 -3.85 37.54
C ASN A 118 14.33 -5.11 37.77
N ILE A 119 13.62 -5.57 36.75
CA ILE A 119 12.67 -6.70 36.83
C ILE A 119 13.38 -8.01 37.21
N SER A 120 14.66 -8.14 36.87
CA SER A 120 15.55 -9.21 37.32
C SER A 120 15.59 -9.38 38.84
N ASP A 121 15.42 -8.28 39.57
CA ASP A 121 15.47 -8.26 41.04
C ASP A 121 14.09 -8.55 41.66
N ILE A 122 13.02 -8.51 40.85
CA ILE A 122 11.62 -8.71 41.27
C ILE A 122 11.20 -10.17 41.01
N LEU A 123 11.61 -10.74 39.87
CA LEU A 123 11.27 -12.11 39.47
C LEU A 123 12.12 -13.19 40.16
N GLY A 124 13.13 -12.80 40.94
CA GLY A 124 13.96 -13.71 41.73
C GLY A 124 13.35 -14.14 43.07
N GLU A 125 12.27 -13.48 43.50
CA GLU A 125 11.45 -13.91 44.62
C GLU A 125 10.17 -14.53 44.05
N ASP A 126 9.84 -15.77 44.42
CA ASP A 126 8.66 -16.57 44.02
C ASP A 126 7.31 -15.89 44.37
N ASN A 127 7.04 -14.72 43.82
CA ASN A 127 5.79 -13.99 43.99
C ASN A 127 5.14 -13.84 42.61
N ASP A 128 4.25 -14.80 42.32
CA ASP A 128 3.43 -14.90 41.09
C ASP A 128 2.46 -13.73 40.85
N VAL A 129 2.56 -12.62 41.58
CA VAL A 129 1.68 -11.46 41.41
C VAL A 129 2.49 -10.18 41.62
N CYS A 130 2.81 -9.49 40.52
CA CYS A 130 3.34 -8.12 40.55
C CYS A 130 2.22 -7.13 40.95
N ASP A 131 1.77 -7.19 42.19
CA ASP A 131 0.75 -6.27 42.71
C ASP A 131 1.37 -4.89 42.95
N LEU A 132 1.04 -3.93 42.08
CA LEU A 132 1.49 -2.55 42.21
C LEU A 132 0.80 -1.89 43.42
N SER A 133 1.59 -1.30 44.32
CA SER A 133 1.07 -0.54 45.47
C SER A 133 0.18 0.64 45.04
N ASN A 134 -0.74 1.06 45.91
CA ASN A 134 -1.57 2.25 45.69
C ASN A 134 -0.76 3.54 45.44
N ALA A 135 0.44 3.67 46.02
CA ALA A 135 1.33 4.81 45.76
C ALA A 135 1.91 4.77 44.34
N ALA A 136 2.26 3.57 43.89
CA ALA A 136 2.78 3.24 42.58
C ALA A 136 1.76 3.60 41.47
N TRP A 137 0.49 3.22 41.66
CA TRP A 137 -0.60 3.61 40.77
C TRP A 137 -0.83 5.13 40.70
N LYS A 138 -0.69 5.84 41.83
CA LYS A 138 -0.82 7.31 41.87
C LYS A 138 0.31 7.99 41.10
N GLN A 139 1.54 7.48 41.21
CA GLN A 139 2.69 8.00 40.45
C GLN A 139 2.49 7.81 38.94
N LEU A 140 2.14 6.59 38.51
CA LEU A 140 1.84 6.30 37.11
C LEU A 140 0.72 7.21 36.57
N GLY A 141 -0.36 7.38 37.34
CA GLY A 141 -1.47 8.26 36.98
C GLY A 141 -1.07 9.73 36.81
N ASN A 142 -0.19 10.25 37.67
CA ASN A 142 0.31 11.62 37.57
C ASN A 142 1.14 11.86 36.32
N GLU A 143 1.99 10.90 35.95
CA GLU A 143 2.86 10.96 34.77
C GLU A 143 2.07 10.79 33.47
N CYS A 144 1.03 9.95 33.47
CA CYS A 144 0.16 9.76 32.30
C CYS A 144 -0.86 10.89 32.11
N ARG A 145 -1.20 11.65 33.17
CA ARG A 145 -2.16 12.76 33.15
C ARG A 145 -1.99 13.75 31.98
N PRO A 146 -0.79 14.23 31.61
CA PRO A 146 -0.62 15.13 30.47
C PRO A 146 -0.96 14.50 29.11
N LEU A 147 -0.82 13.18 28.95
CA LEU A 147 -1.11 12.49 27.68
C LEU A 147 -2.62 12.43 27.40
N PHE A 148 -3.44 12.31 28.45
CA PHE A 148 -4.90 12.27 28.35
C PHE A 148 -5.57 13.65 28.16
N LYS A 149 -4.81 14.74 28.11
CA LYS A 149 -5.36 16.09 27.85
C LYS A 149 -5.89 16.27 26.43
N LYS A 150 -5.55 15.36 25.52
CA LYS A 150 -6.11 15.30 24.18
C LYS A 150 -7.13 14.18 24.13
N THR A 151 -8.39 14.51 23.88
CA THR A 151 -9.33 13.50 23.41
C THR A 151 -8.80 12.99 22.06
N PRO A 152 -8.74 11.66 21.83
CA PRO A 152 -8.48 11.17 20.49
C PRO A 152 -9.53 11.81 19.58
N ARG A 153 -9.08 12.47 18.52
CA ARG A 153 -10.03 12.92 17.50
C ARG A 153 -10.63 11.64 16.94
N PHE A 154 -11.96 11.53 16.99
CA PHE A 154 -12.65 10.61 16.12
C PHE A 154 -12.45 11.12 14.69
N ASP A 155 -11.32 10.79 14.09
CA ASP A 155 -11.23 10.81 12.64
C ASP A 155 -12.28 9.78 12.19
N PHE A 156 -13.30 10.25 11.45
CA PHE A 156 -14.47 9.47 11.05
C PHE A 156 -14.11 7.98 10.85
N LEU A 157 -14.53 7.16 11.81
CA LEU A 157 -14.28 5.73 11.87
C LEU A 157 -14.99 5.07 10.70
N LEU A 158 -14.28 4.98 9.57
CA LEU A 158 -14.67 4.35 8.32
C LEU A 158 -15.94 4.99 7.72
N GLY A 159 -15.81 5.53 6.51
CA GLY A 159 -16.98 5.88 5.70
C GLY A 159 -18.04 4.76 5.72
N PRO A 160 -19.32 5.10 5.50
CA PRO A 160 -20.50 4.31 5.86
C PRO A 160 -20.27 2.80 5.76
N LEU A 161 -20.40 2.09 6.90
CA LEU A 161 -20.08 0.67 7.10
C LEU A 161 -20.80 -0.31 6.14
N VAL A 162 -21.72 0.17 5.30
CA VAL A 162 -22.22 -0.54 4.11
C VAL A 162 -22.49 0.48 3.01
N LEU A 163 -21.48 0.84 2.22
CA LEU A 163 -21.74 1.38 0.89
C LEU A 163 -22.36 0.26 0.05
N LYS A 164 -23.69 0.22 -0.03
CA LYS A 164 -24.35 -0.41 -1.18
C LYS A 164 -23.88 0.43 -2.37
N VAL A 165 -22.84 -0.02 -3.06
CA VAL A 165 -22.42 0.59 -4.31
C VAL A 165 -23.64 0.51 -5.22
N ILE A 166 -24.35 1.62 -5.38
CA ILE A 166 -25.40 1.72 -6.38
C ILE A 166 -24.64 1.61 -7.69
N ALA A 167 -24.64 0.41 -8.28
CA ALA A 167 -24.11 0.20 -9.60
C ALA A 167 -24.91 1.13 -10.50
N LYS A 168 -24.30 2.25 -10.90
CA LYS A 168 -24.87 3.08 -11.96
C LYS A 168 -24.96 2.15 -13.16
N GLU A 169 -26.18 1.82 -13.56
CA GLU A 169 -26.38 1.08 -14.80
C GLU A 169 -25.64 1.85 -15.88
N ARG A 170 -24.59 1.22 -16.42
CA ARG A 170 -23.85 1.80 -17.52
C ARG A 170 -24.82 1.86 -18.66
N ILE A 171 -25.38 3.04 -18.92
CA ILE A 171 -26.14 3.31 -20.13
C ILE A 171 -25.22 2.88 -21.27
N GLN A 172 -25.53 1.75 -21.88
CA GLN A 172 -24.89 1.37 -23.12
C GLN A 172 -25.32 2.44 -24.10
N ARG A 173 -24.44 3.42 -24.33
CA ARG A 173 -24.57 4.29 -25.48
C ARG A 173 -24.51 3.36 -26.66
N THR A 174 -25.68 3.04 -27.22
CA THR A 174 -25.79 2.32 -28.47
C THR A 174 -24.88 3.05 -29.44
N ALA A 175 -23.85 2.36 -29.92
CA ALA A 175 -23.01 2.83 -31.00
C ALA A 175 -23.81 2.71 -32.30
N ASN A 176 -24.96 3.38 -32.37
CA ASN A 176 -25.67 3.65 -33.60
C ASN A 176 -25.88 5.15 -33.66
N ARG A 177 -24.76 5.84 -33.89
CA ARG A 177 -24.79 7.19 -34.44
C ARG A 177 -25.08 7.01 -35.94
N GLU A 178 -26.34 6.72 -36.27
CA GLU A 178 -26.82 6.97 -37.62
C GLU A 178 -26.56 8.45 -37.92
N LYS A 179 -25.81 8.70 -38.99
CA LYS A 179 -25.44 10.04 -39.42
C LYS A 179 -26.73 10.77 -39.82
N LEU A 180 -27.27 11.59 -38.92
CA LEU A 180 -28.36 12.49 -39.26
C LEU A 180 -27.85 13.56 -40.24
N PRO A 181 -28.58 13.85 -41.32
CA PRO A 181 -28.23 14.92 -42.25
C PRO A 181 -28.27 16.27 -41.52
N GLN A 182 -27.29 17.10 -41.87
CA GLN A 182 -27.07 18.42 -41.32
C GLN A 182 -28.16 19.38 -41.80
N GLY A 183 -28.95 19.91 -40.87
CA GLY A 183 -29.90 21.00 -41.11
C GLY A 183 -31.32 20.69 -40.63
N ASP A 184 -31.64 21.07 -39.40
CA ASP A 184 -32.71 22.03 -39.09
C ASP A 184 -33.02 22.09 -37.59
N ALA A 185 -33.45 23.28 -37.17
CA ALA A 185 -33.61 23.80 -35.83
C ALA A 185 -34.04 22.81 -34.73
N LEU A 186 -33.27 22.80 -33.63
CA LEU A 186 -33.66 22.21 -32.35
C LEU A 186 -34.88 22.96 -31.79
N LYS A 187 -36.09 22.42 -31.97
CA LYS A 187 -37.22 22.79 -31.09
C LYS A 187 -36.97 22.16 -29.72
N LEU A 188 -36.68 23.01 -28.74
CA LEU A 188 -36.66 22.64 -27.32
C LEU A 188 -38.02 22.03 -26.96
N LYS A 189 -38.06 20.71 -26.74
CA LYS A 189 -39.17 20.07 -26.05
C LYS A 189 -39.04 20.42 -24.58
N ILE A 190 -40.01 21.17 -24.07
CA ILE A 190 -40.27 21.32 -22.65
C ILE A 190 -40.53 19.91 -22.11
N ILE A 191 -39.75 19.50 -21.11
CA ILE A 191 -39.92 18.21 -20.44
C ILE A 191 -41.10 18.38 -19.48
N ASP A 192 -42.32 18.20 -19.99
CA ASP A 192 -43.52 18.06 -19.18
C ASP A 192 -43.58 16.62 -18.63
N SER A 193 -42.71 16.35 -17.66
CA SER A 193 -42.86 15.25 -16.70
C SER A 193 -41.61 15.24 -15.83
N VAL A 194 -41.64 15.99 -14.73
CA VAL A 194 -40.85 15.64 -13.56
C VAL A 194 -41.41 14.31 -13.10
N ASP A 195 -40.82 13.21 -13.58
CA ASP A 195 -41.08 11.89 -13.03
C ASP A 195 -40.86 12.01 -11.52
N GLU A 196 -41.93 11.84 -10.75
CA GLU A 196 -41.95 11.80 -9.28
C GLU A 196 -41.17 10.57 -8.80
N LYS A 197 -39.86 10.56 -9.04
CA LYS A 197 -38.95 9.67 -8.36
C LYS A 197 -38.81 10.25 -6.97
N GLU A 198 -39.70 9.82 -6.07
CA GLU A 198 -39.64 10.11 -4.64
C GLU A 198 -38.18 10.03 -4.19
N GLU A 199 -37.60 11.20 -3.90
CA GLU A 199 -36.17 11.31 -3.62
C GLU A 199 -35.84 10.41 -2.44
N ALA A 200 -34.79 9.60 -2.54
CA ALA A 200 -34.44 8.62 -1.51
C ALA A 200 -34.30 9.26 -0.10
N THR A 201 -33.99 10.54 -0.06
CA THR A 201 -33.97 11.40 1.13
C THR A 201 -35.32 11.52 1.83
N THR A 202 -36.45 11.66 1.12
CA THR A 202 -37.77 11.81 1.75
C THR A 202 -38.21 10.53 2.44
N LYS A 203 -37.92 9.36 1.84
CA LYS A 203 -38.23 8.04 2.42
C LYS A 203 -37.48 7.76 3.72
N GLU A 204 -36.20 8.13 3.78
CA GLU A 204 -35.41 7.90 5.00
C GLU A 204 -35.84 8.86 6.12
N VAL A 205 -36.21 10.11 5.80
CA VAL A 205 -36.76 11.05 6.78
C VAL A 205 -38.08 10.55 7.37
N GLU A 206 -38.99 10.02 6.53
CA GLU A 206 -40.24 9.42 7.03
C GLU A 206 -40.01 8.18 7.89
N ARG A 207 -39.03 7.35 7.54
CA ARG A 207 -38.66 6.17 8.34
C ARG A 207 -38.22 6.58 9.74
N VAL A 208 -37.31 7.55 9.84
CA VAL A 208 -36.81 8.05 11.13
C VAL A 208 -37.94 8.66 11.95
N TYR A 209 -38.80 9.47 11.32
CA TYR A 209 -39.96 10.06 11.99
C TYR A 209 -40.89 9.01 12.62
N LYS A 210 -41.19 7.91 11.91
CA LYS A 210 -42.04 6.82 12.44
C LYS A 210 -41.41 6.13 13.65
N ILE A 211 -40.10 5.91 13.63
CA ILE A 211 -39.37 5.29 14.75
C ILE A 211 -39.41 6.21 15.98
N LEU A 212 -39.13 7.51 15.78
CA LEU A 212 -39.16 8.49 16.86
C LEU A 212 -40.55 8.59 17.48
N LYS A 213 -41.61 8.69 16.66
CA LYS A 213 -42.99 8.77 17.15
C LYS A 213 -43.42 7.54 17.94
N LYS A 214 -42.96 6.35 17.55
CA LYS A 214 -43.22 5.10 18.29
C LYS A 214 -42.50 5.06 19.63
N SER A 215 -41.28 5.62 19.69
CA SER A 215 -40.52 5.73 20.94
C SER A 215 -41.11 6.77 21.89
N THR A 216 -41.68 7.86 21.38
CA THR A 216 -42.27 8.92 22.21
C THR A 216 -43.67 8.60 22.71
N ASN A 217 -44.42 7.74 22.02
CA ASN A 217 -45.77 7.34 22.43
C ASN A 217 -45.81 6.10 23.36
N ASN A 218 -44.66 5.47 23.62
CA ASN A 218 -44.53 4.29 24.49
C ASN A 218 -43.84 4.61 25.84
N GLY A 219 -43.76 5.89 26.21
CA GLY A 219 -43.42 6.38 27.56
C GLY A 219 -44.57 7.20 28.11
#